data_AF-A0A7S4VZ09-F1
#
_entry.id   AF-A0A7S4VZ09-F1
#
_cell.length_a   1.000
_cell.length_b   1.000
_cell.length_c   1.000
_cell.angle_alpha   90.00
_cell.angle_beta   90.00
_cell.angle_gamma   90.00
#
_symmetry.space_group_name_H-M   'P 1'
#
loop_
_entity.id
_entity.type
_entity.pdbx_description
1 polymer ?
#
loop_
_entity_poly.entity_id
_entity_poly.type
_entity_poly.pdbx_seq_one_letter_code
_entity_poly.pdbx_strand_id
1 'polypeptide(L)'
;APQTTAPTSAPSSALTPSASPSPSPTPTFSCPPGQVGFILTLTTDNYPRETRWVLKQGNRWSTATRIATTLYGSYTNWQTTYIETQCIEENEVFYFQILDKERDGICCDDGLGTYSLALNGHEPFRSGGVFGFKERTRFNAISSYNNMNTFIIEVETEPK
;
A
#
# COMPACT_ATOMS: atom_id res chain seq x y z
N ALA A 1 -71.44 24.05 22.57
CA ALA A 1 -72.15 22.96 21.86
C ALA A 1 -73.09 23.58 20.83
N PRO A 2 -73.39 22.97 19.65
CA PRO A 2 -73.12 21.60 19.18
C PRO A 2 -72.26 21.50 17.87
N GLN A 3 -71.42 20.46 17.71
CA GLN A 3 -71.50 19.25 16.80
C GLN A 3 -71.48 19.57 15.28
N THR A 4 -70.87 18.86 14.32
CA THR A 4 -70.25 17.53 14.10
C THR A 4 -69.45 17.67 12.76
N THR A 5 -68.36 16.98 12.41
CA THR A 5 -68.28 15.58 11.96
C THR A 5 -66.79 15.13 11.85
N ALA A 6 -66.57 13.83 12.04
CA ALA A 6 -65.41 13.05 11.58
C ALA A 6 -65.94 12.05 10.52
N PRO A 7 -65.15 11.13 9.94
CA PRO A 7 -63.72 11.07 9.59
C PRO A 7 -63.50 10.71 8.09
N THR A 8 -62.29 10.87 7.53
CA THR A 8 -61.87 10.08 6.35
C THR A 8 -60.39 9.73 6.44
N SER A 9 -60.12 8.45 6.67
CA SER A 9 -58.81 7.80 6.53
C SER A 9 -58.45 7.63 5.05
N ALA A 10 -57.32 8.19 4.62
CA ALA A 10 -56.71 7.91 3.32
C ALA A 10 -55.56 6.88 3.49
N PRO A 11 -55.45 5.87 2.61
CA PRO A 11 -54.38 4.88 2.68
C PRO A 11 -53.10 5.48 2.07
N SER A 12 -52.03 5.60 2.85
CA SER A 12 -50.71 5.93 2.32
C SER A 12 -50.00 4.64 1.91
N SER A 13 -50.01 4.38 0.60
CA SER A 13 -49.26 3.29 -0.04
C SER A 13 -47.80 3.29 0.40
N ALA A 14 -47.34 2.14 0.90
CA ALA A 14 -45.94 1.90 1.20
C ALA A 14 -45.12 1.93 -0.09
N LEU A 15 -44.18 2.86 -0.20
CA LEU A 15 -43.15 2.84 -1.23
C LEU A 15 -42.18 1.70 -0.91
N THR A 16 -42.08 0.73 -1.81
CA THR A 16 -41.09 -0.33 -1.78
C THR A 16 -39.68 0.24 -1.95
N PRO A 17 -38.67 -0.21 -1.18
CA PRO A 17 -37.30 0.22 -1.40
C PRO A 17 -36.78 -0.36 -2.72
N SER A 18 -36.29 0.53 -3.57
CA SER A 18 -35.58 0.23 -4.82
C SER A 18 -34.33 -0.58 -4.52
N ALA A 19 -34.22 -1.78 -5.10
CA ALA A 19 -33.04 -2.62 -4.98
C ALA A 19 -31.81 -1.86 -5.54
N SER A 20 -30.86 -1.56 -4.65
CA SER A 20 -29.57 -0.98 -5.04
C SER A 20 -28.84 -1.94 -6.00
N PRO A 21 -28.23 -1.45 -7.09
CA PRO A 21 -27.41 -2.29 -7.96
C PRO A 21 -26.22 -2.84 -7.15
N SER A 22 -26.01 -4.16 -7.25
CA SER A 22 -24.84 -4.84 -6.68
C SER A 22 -23.57 -4.27 -7.32
N PRO A 23 -22.53 -3.93 -6.54
CA PRO A 23 -21.24 -3.51 -7.12
C PRO A 23 -20.68 -4.65 -7.97
N SER A 24 -20.29 -4.34 -9.20
CA SER A 24 -19.51 -5.21 -10.07
C SER A 24 -18.18 -5.54 -9.37
N PRO A 25 -17.65 -6.78 -9.44
CA PRO A 25 -16.37 -7.08 -8.81
C PRO A 25 -15.29 -6.18 -9.40
N THR A 26 -14.71 -5.34 -8.55
CA THR A 26 -13.49 -4.58 -8.87
C THR A 26 -12.40 -5.59 -9.20
N PRO A 27 -11.59 -5.41 -10.25
CA PRO A 27 -10.48 -6.32 -10.53
C PRO A 27 -9.56 -6.34 -9.31
N THR A 28 -9.57 -7.45 -8.59
CA THR A 28 -8.68 -7.68 -7.45
C THR A 28 -7.33 -8.08 -7.98
N PHE A 29 -6.29 -7.33 -7.59
CA PHE A 29 -4.90 -7.74 -7.83
C PHE A 29 -4.70 -9.12 -7.19
N SER A 30 -4.39 -10.12 -8.01
CA SER A 30 -4.21 -11.51 -7.58
C SER A 30 -2.96 -12.08 -8.23
N CYS A 31 -2.24 -12.90 -7.47
CA CYS A 31 -1.00 -13.52 -7.93
C CYS A 31 -1.22 -15.00 -8.29
N PRO A 32 -0.43 -15.54 -9.24
CA PRO A 32 -0.41 -16.97 -9.53
C PRO A 32 -0.14 -17.82 -8.28
N PRO A 33 -0.52 -19.11 -8.30
CA PRO A 33 -0.14 -20.05 -7.24
C PRO A 33 1.38 -20.07 -7.03
N GLY A 34 1.81 -20.11 -5.76
CA GLY A 34 3.23 -20.03 -5.38
C GLY A 34 3.79 -18.61 -5.27
N GLN A 35 2.97 -17.57 -5.51
CA GLN A 35 3.39 -16.19 -5.36
C GLN A 35 2.50 -15.44 -4.37
N VAL A 36 3.10 -14.43 -3.73
CA VAL A 36 2.40 -13.46 -2.87
C VAL A 36 2.42 -12.08 -3.53
N GLY A 37 1.35 -11.32 -3.32
CA GLY A 37 1.26 -9.95 -3.78
C GLY A 37 2.04 -9.01 -2.87
N PHE A 38 3.19 -8.53 -3.31
CA PHE A 38 3.86 -7.39 -2.70
C PHE A 38 3.15 -6.09 -3.08
N ILE A 39 2.87 -5.26 -2.07
CA ILE A 39 2.21 -3.98 -2.24
C ILE A 39 3.08 -2.90 -1.58
N LEU A 40 3.47 -1.90 -2.36
CA LEU A 40 4.04 -0.65 -1.86
C LEU A 40 2.97 0.43 -2.02
N THR A 41 2.58 1.04 -0.91
CA THR A 41 1.84 2.31 -0.92
C THR A 41 2.84 3.42 -0.63
N LEU A 42 3.01 4.33 -1.58
CA LEU A 42 3.95 5.45 -1.50
C LEU A 42 3.18 6.76 -1.61
N THR A 43 3.21 7.58 -0.57
CA THR A 43 2.79 8.98 -0.63
C THR A 43 4.03 9.83 -0.82
N THR A 44 4.09 10.60 -1.89
CA THR A 44 5.20 11.52 -2.16
C THR A 44 5.14 12.76 -1.27
N ASP A 45 6.27 13.42 -1.10
CA ASP A 45 6.38 14.73 -0.46
C ASP A 45 6.27 15.87 -1.50
N ASN A 46 6.86 17.04 -1.23
CA ASN A 46 6.87 18.15 -2.18
C ASN A 46 7.91 17.97 -3.30
N TYR A 47 8.81 16.99 -3.20
CA TYR A 47 9.91 16.72 -4.14
C TYR A 47 9.84 15.28 -4.73
N PRO A 48 8.70 14.87 -5.32
CA PRO A 48 8.45 13.48 -5.75
C PRO A 48 9.47 12.93 -6.76
N ARG A 49 10.13 13.80 -7.52
CA ARG A 49 11.07 13.40 -8.57
C ARG A 49 12.37 12.81 -8.00
N GLU A 50 12.63 13.03 -6.73
CA GLU A 50 13.82 12.58 -6.02
C GLU A 50 13.63 11.19 -5.42
N THR A 51 12.39 10.71 -5.33
CA THR A 51 12.08 9.37 -4.85
C THR A 51 12.22 8.31 -5.94
N ARG A 52 12.90 7.21 -5.62
CA ARG A 52 12.81 5.95 -6.37
C ARG A 52 12.90 4.75 -5.44
N TRP A 53 12.58 3.57 -5.94
CA TRP A 53 12.76 2.33 -5.19
C TRP A 53 13.23 1.16 -6.05
N VAL A 54 13.70 0.12 -5.38
CA VAL A 54 14.11 -1.15 -5.98
C VAL A 54 13.68 -2.32 -5.09
N LEU A 55 13.20 -3.38 -5.73
CA LEU A 55 12.86 -4.66 -5.10
C LEU A 55 13.78 -5.74 -5.67
N LYS A 56 14.48 -6.46 -4.79
CA LYS A 56 15.39 -7.55 -5.14
C LYS A 56 15.04 -8.86 -4.42
N GLN A 57 15.30 -9.99 -5.06
CA GLN A 57 15.17 -11.34 -4.51
C GLN A 57 16.54 -11.97 -4.30
N GLY A 58 16.75 -12.57 -3.13
CA GLY A 58 17.93 -13.35 -2.80
C GLY A 58 18.31 -13.22 -1.33
N ASN A 59 19.20 -14.10 -0.88
CA ASN A 59 19.60 -14.13 0.54
C ASN A 59 20.54 -12.99 0.95
N ARG A 60 21.28 -12.40 0.01
CA ARG A 60 22.23 -11.31 0.25
C ARG A 60 22.02 -10.17 -0.73
N TRP A 61 21.96 -8.93 -0.23
CA TRP A 61 21.74 -7.75 -1.06
C TRP A 61 22.68 -7.64 -2.28
N SER A 62 23.97 -7.95 -2.09
CA SER A 62 25.00 -7.82 -3.12
C SER A 62 24.84 -8.78 -4.30
N THR A 63 24.21 -9.94 -4.07
CA THR A 63 23.98 -10.98 -5.10
C THR A 63 22.50 -11.14 -5.44
N ALA A 64 21.62 -10.34 -4.85
CA ALA A 64 20.19 -10.41 -5.08
C ALA A 64 19.83 -9.91 -6.49
N THR A 65 18.92 -10.62 -7.14
CA THR A 65 18.40 -10.31 -8.47
C THR A 65 17.33 -9.22 -8.36
N ARG A 66 17.43 -8.18 -9.19
CA ARG A 66 16.40 -7.13 -9.25
C ARG A 66 15.16 -7.64 -9.97
N ILE A 67 14.01 -7.64 -9.29
CA ILE A 67 12.72 -8.01 -9.88
C ILE A 67 11.87 -6.81 -10.29
N ALA A 68 11.95 -5.70 -9.56
CA ALA A 68 11.22 -4.47 -9.89
C ALA A 68 11.98 -3.22 -9.44
N THR A 69 11.76 -2.09 -10.11
CA THR A 69 12.36 -0.80 -9.75
C THR A 69 11.67 0.36 -10.47
N THR A 70 11.74 1.54 -9.87
CA THR A 70 11.45 2.82 -10.52
C THR A 70 12.73 3.62 -10.78
N LEU A 71 12.63 4.63 -11.65
CA LEU A 71 13.70 5.61 -11.89
C LEU A 71 13.38 6.90 -11.16
N TYR A 72 14.39 7.74 -10.93
CA TYR A 72 14.13 9.12 -10.50
C TYR A 72 13.29 9.84 -11.55
N GLY A 73 12.35 10.66 -11.08
CA GLY A 73 11.37 11.34 -11.93
C GLY A 73 10.19 10.47 -12.39
N SER A 74 10.12 9.20 -11.98
CA SER A 74 8.91 8.36 -12.20
C SER A 74 7.68 8.94 -11.49
N TYR A 75 7.87 9.64 -10.37
CA TYR A 75 6.82 10.35 -9.66
C TYR A 75 6.94 11.86 -9.92
N THR A 76 5.83 12.50 -10.29
CA THR A 76 5.81 13.92 -10.67
C THR A 76 4.84 14.76 -9.87
N ASN A 77 3.87 14.13 -9.21
CA ASN A 77 2.87 14.83 -8.44
C ASN A 77 3.27 14.82 -6.97
N TRP A 78 3.29 16.01 -6.38
CA TRP A 78 3.45 16.22 -4.94
C TRP A 78 2.29 15.62 -4.14
N GLN A 79 2.57 15.21 -2.90
CA GLN A 79 1.55 14.78 -1.92
C GLN A 79 0.54 13.77 -2.48
N THR A 80 1.01 12.88 -3.36
CA THR A 80 0.16 11.96 -4.11
C THR A 80 0.49 10.54 -3.70
N THR A 81 -0.56 9.75 -3.48
CA THR A 81 -0.42 8.34 -3.16
C THR A 81 -0.41 7.49 -4.43
N TYR A 82 0.65 6.70 -4.57
CA TYR A 82 0.84 5.68 -5.59
C TYR A 82 0.76 4.30 -4.94
N ILE A 83 0.11 3.35 -5.63
CA ILE A 83 0.05 1.95 -5.21
C ILE A 83 0.76 1.13 -6.27
N GLU A 84 1.89 0.54 -5.89
CA GLU A 84 2.71 -0.33 -6.72
C GLU A 84 2.52 -1.77 -6.27
N THR A 85 2.30 -2.67 -7.22
CA THR A 85 2.00 -4.08 -6.93
C THR A 85 2.93 -4.99 -7.73
N GLN A 86 3.47 -6.02 -7.08
CA GLN A 86 4.33 -7.01 -7.73
C GLN A 86 4.04 -8.40 -7.16
N CYS A 87 3.84 -9.39 -8.03
CA CYS A 87 3.85 -10.78 -7.56
C CYS A 87 5.29 -11.24 -7.34
N ILE A 88 5.56 -11.78 -6.16
CA ILE A 88 6.87 -12.27 -5.74
C ILE A 88 6.75 -13.71 -5.23
N GLU A 89 7.79 -14.50 -5.43
CA GLU A 89 7.82 -15.91 -4.99
C GLU A 89 7.61 -16.03 -3.47
N GLU A 90 6.75 -16.96 -3.06
CA GLU A 90 6.54 -17.23 -1.64
C GLU A 90 7.76 -17.95 -1.01
N ASN A 91 7.93 -17.81 0.31
CA ASN A 91 9.02 -18.40 1.09
C ASN A 91 10.45 -17.99 0.68
N GLU A 92 10.57 -16.97 -0.17
CA GLU A 92 11.84 -16.41 -0.62
C GLU A 92 12.21 -15.14 0.16
N VAL A 93 13.49 -14.76 0.13
CA VAL A 93 14.01 -13.56 0.80
C VAL A 93 14.09 -12.41 -0.19
N PHE A 94 13.65 -11.23 0.25
CA PHE A 94 13.59 -10.01 -0.53
C PHE A 94 14.22 -8.83 0.19
N TYR A 95 14.60 -7.84 -0.62
CA TYR A 95 15.04 -6.53 -0.19
C TYR A 95 14.24 -5.46 -0.92
N PHE A 96 13.49 -4.67 -0.17
CA PHE A 96 12.98 -3.40 -0.63
C PHE A 96 13.95 -2.30 -0.25
N GLN A 97 14.30 -1.41 -1.17
CA GLN A 97 15.07 -0.22 -0.87
C GLN A 97 14.42 0.99 -1.54
N ILE A 98 14.10 1.99 -0.73
CA ILE A 98 13.69 3.32 -1.17
C ILE A 98 14.89 4.25 -1.07
N LEU A 99 15.03 5.15 -2.05
CA LEU A 99 16.09 6.14 -2.13
C LEU A 99 15.48 7.51 -2.36
N ASP A 100 16.07 8.49 -1.71
CA ASP A 100 15.85 9.90 -1.97
C ASP A 100 17.16 10.53 -2.47
N LYS A 101 17.08 11.35 -3.52
CA LYS A 101 18.26 11.89 -4.20
C LYS A 101 18.92 13.04 -3.42
N GLU A 102 18.14 13.88 -2.76
CA GLU A 102 18.64 15.07 -2.04
C GLU A 102 18.99 14.77 -0.58
N ARG A 103 18.72 13.53 -0.13
CA ARG A 103 19.22 12.94 1.12
C ARG A 103 18.54 13.50 2.37
N ASP A 104 17.35 14.05 2.23
CA ASP A 104 16.49 14.55 3.30
C ASP A 104 15.31 13.62 3.61
N GLY A 105 15.15 12.57 2.81
CA GLY A 105 14.12 11.55 2.95
C GLY A 105 12.92 11.85 2.08
N ILE A 106 11.76 11.35 2.47
CA ILE A 106 10.49 11.78 1.87
C ILE A 106 9.59 12.42 2.92
N CYS A 107 10.13 12.78 4.09
CA CYS A 107 9.36 13.35 5.18
C CYS A 107 10.13 14.49 5.85
N CYS A 108 9.39 15.58 6.04
CA CYS A 108 8.83 16.04 7.31
C CYS A 108 8.81 17.55 7.31
N ASP A 109 9.95 18.13 6.93
CA ASP A 109 10.15 19.55 6.74
C ASP A 109 9.61 19.99 5.36
N ASP A 110 9.84 19.15 4.34
CA ASP A 110 9.56 19.41 2.93
C ASP A 110 8.37 18.60 2.38
N GLY A 111 7.43 18.26 3.26
CA GLY A 111 6.23 17.49 2.94
C GLY A 111 6.10 16.23 3.78
N LEU A 112 4.89 15.68 3.83
CA LEU A 112 4.55 14.51 4.65
C LEU A 112 4.46 13.25 3.77
N GLY A 113 5.51 12.98 3.00
CA GLY A 113 5.61 11.73 2.26
C GLY A 113 5.88 10.55 3.19
N THR A 114 5.35 9.40 2.81
CA THR A 114 5.45 8.15 3.58
C THR A 114 5.43 6.97 2.64
N TYR A 115 5.88 5.82 3.11
CA TYR A 115 5.62 4.56 2.42
C TYR A 115 5.20 3.46 3.39
N SER A 116 4.48 2.47 2.88
CA SER A 116 4.15 1.24 3.60
C SER A 116 4.24 0.02 2.70
N LEU A 117 4.68 -1.10 3.27
CA LEU A 117 4.83 -2.39 2.60
C LEU A 117 3.86 -3.41 3.18
N ALA A 118 3.14 -4.10 2.31
CA ALA A 118 2.22 -5.18 2.67
C ALA A 118 2.41 -6.40 1.75
N LEU A 119 1.97 -7.55 2.25
CA LEU A 119 1.87 -8.81 1.50
C LEU A 119 0.41 -9.25 1.43
N ASN A 120 -0.05 -9.70 0.26
CA ASN A 120 -1.40 -10.22 0.01
C ASN A 120 -2.55 -9.30 0.46
N GLY A 121 -2.33 -7.98 0.45
CA GLY A 121 -3.37 -7.02 0.85
C GLY A 121 -3.70 -7.01 2.34
N HIS A 122 -2.84 -7.60 3.18
CA HIS A 122 -2.97 -7.53 4.63
C HIS A 122 -2.36 -6.24 5.20
N GLU A 123 -2.44 -6.09 6.52
CA GLU A 123 -1.87 -4.96 7.24
C GLU A 123 -0.38 -4.76 6.91
N PRO A 124 0.07 -3.50 6.77
CA PRO A 124 1.47 -3.21 6.48
C PRO A 124 2.41 -3.81 7.52
N PHE A 125 3.43 -4.51 7.05
CA PHE A 125 4.47 -5.05 7.92
C PHE A 125 5.61 -4.05 8.16
N ARG A 126 5.70 -3.03 7.31
CA ARG A 126 6.65 -1.93 7.45
C ARG A 126 6.02 -0.63 6.99
N SER A 127 6.41 0.46 7.64
CA SER A 127 6.18 1.82 7.16
C SER A 127 7.39 2.69 7.46
N GLY A 128 7.57 3.76 6.69
CA GLY A 128 8.69 4.67 6.84
C GLY A 128 8.52 5.96 6.04
N GLY A 129 9.61 6.71 5.94
CA GLY A 129 9.66 8.01 5.28
C GLY A 129 10.76 8.94 5.81
N VAL A 130 11.19 8.70 7.06
CA VAL A 130 12.28 9.43 7.71
C VAL A 130 13.59 8.68 7.54
N PHE A 131 14.34 9.06 6.51
CA PHE A 131 15.70 8.59 6.23
C PHE A 131 16.46 9.73 5.55
N GLY A 132 17.78 9.64 5.43
CA GLY A 132 18.57 10.57 4.64
C GLY A 132 18.51 10.17 3.16
N PHE A 133 19.56 9.49 2.68
CA PHE A 133 19.61 9.04 1.28
C PHE A 133 18.81 7.75 0.99
N LYS A 134 18.70 6.83 1.96
CA LYS A 134 18.07 5.53 1.73
C LYS A 134 17.54 4.86 2.99
N GLU A 135 16.52 4.04 2.81
CA GLU A 135 16.08 3.02 3.76
C GLU A 135 15.94 1.68 3.02
N ARG A 136 16.42 0.60 3.64
CA ARG A 136 16.33 -0.75 3.10
C ARG A 136 15.65 -1.65 4.12
N THR A 137 14.67 -2.40 3.66
CA THR A 137 13.98 -3.43 4.43
C THR A 137 14.25 -4.79 3.79
N ARG A 138 14.84 -5.71 4.56
CA ARG A 138 14.92 -7.13 4.23
C ARG A 138 13.73 -7.84 4.85
N PHE A 139 13.07 -8.71 4.07
CA PHE A 139 11.96 -9.51 4.54
C PHE A 139 11.89 -10.87 3.82
N ASN A 140 11.19 -11.85 4.38
CA ASN A 140 10.80 -13.07 3.68
C ASN A 140 9.33 -12.98 3.26
N ALA A 141 9.03 -13.40 2.04
CA ALA A 141 7.65 -13.48 1.55
C ALA A 141 6.93 -14.64 2.23
N ILE A 142 5.87 -14.36 3.01
CA ILE A 142 5.06 -15.40 3.63
C ILE A 142 3.64 -15.36 3.09
N SER A 143 3.09 -16.52 2.72
CA SER A 143 1.71 -16.66 2.22
C SER A 143 0.68 -16.89 3.33
N SER A 144 1.12 -17.12 4.58
CA SER A 144 0.23 -17.32 5.73
C SER A 144 0.76 -16.67 7.01
N TYR A 145 -0.12 -15.94 7.71
CA TYR A 145 0.19 -15.27 9.00
C TYR A 145 0.50 -16.24 10.14
N ASN A 146 0.13 -17.51 10.03
CA ASN A 146 0.47 -18.54 11.02
C ASN A 146 1.98 -18.85 11.08
N ASN A 147 2.77 -18.31 10.15
CA ASN A 147 4.22 -18.43 10.14
C ASN A 147 4.94 -17.17 10.65
N MET A 148 4.26 -16.29 11.40
CA MET A 148 4.87 -15.08 11.95
C MET A 148 6.13 -15.32 12.81
N ASN A 149 6.26 -16.49 13.43
CA ASN A 149 7.47 -16.85 14.18
C ASN A 149 8.73 -16.99 13.30
N THR A 150 8.58 -17.12 11.99
CA THR A 150 9.70 -17.14 11.02
C THR A 150 9.74 -15.88 10.15
N PHE A 151 8.88 -14.90 10.44
CA PHE A 151 8.85 -13.66 9.68
C PHE A 151 10.02 -12.77 10.10
N ILE A 152 10.84 -12.43 9.12
CA ILE A 152 12.04 -11.61 9.27
C ILE A 152 11.71 -10.24 8.74
N ILE A 153 12.00 -9.21 9.53
CA ILE A 153 12.08 -7.83 9.08
C ILE A 153 13.37 -7.26 9.65
N GLU A 154 14.29 -6.88 8.77
CA GLU A 154 15.53 -6.20 9.15
C GLU A 154 15.60 -4.88 8.38
N VAL A 155 15.87 -3.79 9.09
CA VAL A 155 15.87 -2.44 8.51
C VAL A 155 17.24 -1.80 8.65
N GLU A 156 17.74 -1.25 7.55
CA GLU A 156 18.98 -0.49 7.45
C GLU A 156 18.64 0.90 6.90
N THR A 157 18.85 1.94 7.71
CA THR A 157 18.63 3.34 7.32
C THR A 157 19.95 4.09 7.27
N GLU A 158 20.09 4.98 6.28
CA GLU A 158 21.00 6.12 6.40
C GLU A 158 20.23 7.23 7.12
N PRO A 159 20.70 7.72 8.28
CA PRO A 159 19.99 8.77 9.01
C PRO A 159 20.03 10.10 8.25
N LYS A 160 19.04 10.96 8.53
CA LYS A 160 18.99 12.36 8.10
C LYS A 160 20.04 13.18 8.84
#